data_AF-A0A952IND2-F1
#
_entry.id   AF-A0A952IND2-F1
#
_cell.length_a   1.000
_cell.length_b   1.000
_cell.length_c   1.000
_cell.angle_alpha   90.00
_cell.angle_beta   90.00
_cell.angle_gamma   90.00
#
_symmetry.space_group_name_H-M   'P 1'
#
loop_
_entity.id
_entity.type
_entity.pdbx_description
1 polymer ?
#
loop_
_entity_poly.entity_id
_entity_poly.type
_entity_poly.pdbx_seq_one_letter_code
_entity_poly.pdbx_strand_id
1 'polypeptide(L)'
;MAKSLFLLTAGSLVILASCGGGGSDSRGSGAPIAAIEIGAGDTSPAADTVATEVLQQRAASNAARAIGANMAGARTVSTDANTLVGIASDATFSANSALSTSTLLNDGFGLDVIATVDTNDPLEVISPETVDTLDIDTDRLLLATLGLDASGLATASREGNRIVINPDDQAVCEGEVFIGDDHLQQCLELIKDLTVQLDAVTEQSGQITYLYQGRPLLEVIYGPNAASYELDLGTYFNVESAAAAFLNQAMEVASMSGKVRLVMHVENASSGNESGTVTLAVPEPIAINDVDGSQLSLAASNIFTMTSDAASGTASIELGMGALRMLMTDPLGGADSTFSMAGLRGVLSFDEQTEGLTVSNFSFAGAPLRMNIDGVTAQLSLSPLGFIASAAGDMVLSQALNLSVSASANDPEFGSATVALRASAPAGTSITDSDLLSETVTAGGPLSLNYSVTSGEGSANGLITLAPGSCQNTASNYLNNPLQGFISCQ
;
A
#
# COMPACT_ATOMS: atom_id res chain seq x y z
N MET A 1 -7.76 -16.54 -18.60
CA MET A 1 -7.34 -17.95 -18.74
C MET A 1 -5.94 -18.13 -18.14
N ALA A 2 -4.82 -17.92 -18.86
CA ALA A 2 -3.48 -18.10 -18.27
C ALA A 2 -3.25 -17.24 -16.99
N LYS A 3 -3.55 -15.93 -17.03
CA LYS A 3 -3.46 -15.03 -15.85
C LYS A 3 -4.28 -15.48 -14.63
N SER A 4 -5.28 -16.35 -14.79
CA SER A 4 -6.13 -16.81 -13.67
C SER A 4 -5.48 -17.93 -12.86
N LEU A 5 -4.67 -18.79 -13.50
CA LEU A 5 -3.98 -19.90 -12.82
C LEU A 5 -2.84 -19.41 -11.92
N PHE A 6 -2.18 -18.33 -12.37
CA PHE A 6 -1.11 -17.63 -11.65
C PHE A 6 -1.61 -16.96 -10.36
N LEU A 7 -2.86 -16.51 -10.34
CA LEU A 7 -3.51 -15.82 -9.22
C LEU A 7 -4.12 -16.76 -8.16
N LEU A 8 -3.93 -18.08 -8.28
CA LEU A 8 -4.49 -19.09 -7.36
C LEU A 8 -3.41 -19.79 -6.54
N THR A 9 -2.50 -20.53 -7.19
CA THR A 9 -1.48 -21.32 -6.46
C THR A 9 -0.41 -20.48 -5.77
N ALA A 10 0.04 -19.38 -6.39
CA ALA A 10 0.76 -18.32 -5.69
C ALA A 10 -0.19 -17.41 -4.90
N GLY A 11 -1.43 -17.26 -5.39
CA GLY A 11 -2.50 -16.48 -4.77
C GLY A 11 -2.70 -16.80 -3.29
N SER A 12 -2.95 -18.05 -2.92
CA SER A 12 -3.25 -18.45 -1.54
C SER A 12 -2.10 -18.20 -0.54
N LEU A 13 -0.87 -17.95 -1.02
CA LEU A 13 0.28 -17.49 -0.21
C LEU A 13 0.54 -15.98 -0.30
N VAL A 14 0.10 -15.31 -1.37
CA VAL A 14 0.27 -13.86 -1.60
C VAL A 14 -0.91 -13.02 -1.12
N ILE A 15 -2.12 -13.60 -1.02
CA ILE A 15 -3.32 -13.02 -0.41
C ILE A 15 -3.06 -12.60 1.05
N LEU A 16 -2.17 -13.32 1.74
CA LEU A 16 -1.64 -12.99 3.08
C LEU A 16 -0.89 -11.65 3.14
N ALA A 17 -0.52 -11.06 1.99
CA ALA A 17 0.28 -9.83 1.89
C ALA A 17 -0.43 -8.68 1.16
N SER A 18 -1.66 -8.87 0.64
CA SER A 18 -2.32 -7.91 -0.27
C SER A 18 -3.57 -7.21 0.29
N CYS A 19 -3.84 -7.27 1.60
CA CYS A 19 -5.09 -6.78 2.22
C CYS A 19 -4.87 -5.83 3.42
N GLY A 20 -5.51 -4.64 3.37
CA GLY A 20 -5.71 -3.72 4.52
C GLY A 20 -4.72 -2.55 4.65
N GLY A 21 -5.23 -1.33 4.91
CA GLY A 21 -4.40 -0.12 5.11
C GLY A 21 -5.14 1.14 5.63
N GLY A 22 -4.36 2.09 6.18
CA GLY A 22 -4.76 3.40 6.77
C GLY A 22 -5.28 3.37 8.22
N GLY A 23 -4.73 4.10 9.23
CA GLY A 23 -3.54 4.99 9.31
C GLY A 23 -3.25 5.51 10.77
N SER A 24 -2.16 6.28 11.04
CA SER A 24 -1.30 6.44 12.27
C SER A 24 -1.92 7.14 13.54
N ASP A 25 -1.31 7.81 14.54
CA ASP A 25 0.05 8.30 14.92
C ASP A 25 0.11 8.48 16.46
N SER A 26 1.22 8.10 17.13
CA SER A 26 1.58 8.62 18.47
C SER A 26 3.09 8.69 18.78
N ARG A 27 3.82 9.44 17.95
CA ARG A 27 5.01 10.29 18.27
C ARG A 27 5.82 10.00 19.57
N GLY A 28 7.03 9.43 19.43
CA GLY A 28 7.85 9.09 20.62
C GLY A 28 9.39 9.11 20.55
N SER A 29 10.03 9.70 19.52
CA SER A 29 11.50 9.85 19.37
C SER A 29 12.37 8.58 19.16
N GLY A 30 13.06 8.53 18.01
CA GLY A 30 14.47 8.12 17.92
C GLY A 30 14.90 6.67 18.23
N ALA A 31 13.98 5.75 18.49
CA ALA A 31 14.30 4.33 18.66
C ALA A 31 14.47 3.60 17.31
N PRO A 32 15.31 2.54 17.22
CA PRO A 32 15.22 1.58 16.11
C PRO A 32 13.87 0.85 16.16
N ILE A 33 13.48 0.24 15.04
CA ILE A 33 12.24 -0.54 14.88
C ILE A 33 12.05 -1.46 16.09
N ALA A 34 10.88 -1.38 16.74
CA ALA A 34 10.49 -2.32 17.77
C ALA A 34 10.44 -3.73 17.15
N ALA A 35 11.36 -4.59 17.56
CA ALA A 35 11.14 -6.02 17.43
C ALA A 35 9.89 -6.36 18.25
N ILE A 36 8.99 -7.18 17.70
CA ILE A 36 7.89 -7.74 18.50
C ILE A 36 8.55 -8.58 19.60
N GLU A 37 8.43 -8.16 20.87
CA GLU A 37 8.94 -8.95 21.99
C GLU A 37 8.04 -10.17 22.20
N ILE A 38 8.35 -11.26 21.48
CA ILE A 38 7.60 -12.51 21.52
C ILE A 38 7.59 -13.03 22.97
N GLY A 39 6.40 -13.08 23.57
CA GLY A 39 6.18 -13.52 24.95
C GLY A 39 6.20 -12.41 26.03
N ALA A 40 6.42 -11.14 25.70
CA ALA A 40 6.37 -10.05 26.68
C ALA A 40 4.96 -9.85 27.25
N GLY A 41 4.76 -10.21 28.52
CA GLY A 41 3.49 -10.06 29.24
C GLY A 41 2.51 -11.23 29.13
N ASP A 42 2.84 -12.27 28.34
CA ASP A 42 2.03 -13.48 28.25
C ASP A 42 2.13 -14.32 29.55
N THR A 43 1.00 -14.79 30.05
CA THR A 43 0.93 -15.68 31.23
C THR A 43 0.74 -17.16 30.88
N SER A 44 0.75 -17.48 29.59
CA SER A 44 0.65 -18.84 29.06
C SER A 44 1.84 -19.73 29.43
N PRO A 45 1.69 -21.07 29.38
CA PRO A 45 2.80 -21.99 29.57
C PRO A 45 3.94 -21.76 28.57
N ALA A 46 5.18 -21.94 29.03
CA ALA A 46 6.34 -22.00 28.16
C ALA A 46 6.27 -23.24 27.25
N ALA A 47 6.68 -23.09 25.98
CA ALA A 47 6.42 -24.10 24.96
C ALA A 47 7.04 -25.48 25.25
N ASP A 48 8.15 -25.55 26.00
CA ASP A 48 8.79 -26.80 26.44
C ASP A 48 7.88 -27.69 27.31
N THR A 49 6.88 -27.10 27.99
CA THR A 49 5.89 -27.81 28.81
C THR A 49 4.62 -28.26 28.05
N VAL A 50 4.45 -27.82 26.80
CA VAL A 50 3.23 -28.00 26.00
C VAL A 50 3.42 -29.12 24.96
N ALA A 51 2.36 -29.90 24.68
CA ALA A 51 2.38 -30.93 23.65
C ALA A 51 2.55 -30.34 22.23
N THR A 52 3.21 -31.08 21.34
CA THR A 52 3.60 -30.62 20.00
C THR A 52 2.38 -30.24 19.16
N GLU A 53 1.36 -31.09 19.20
CA GLU A 53 0.08 -30.94 18.50
C GLU A 53 -0.70 -29.72 18.99
N VAL A 54 -0.60 -29.40 20.29
CA VAL A 54 -1.21 -28.20 20.89
C VAL A 54 -0.45 -26.95 20.43
N LEU A 55 0.88 -26.98 20.38
CA LEU A 55 1.67 -25.85 19.84
C LEU A 55 1.35 -25.59 18.37
N GLN A 56 1.27 -26.65 17.54
CA GLN A 56 0.84 -26.54 16.14
C GLN A 56 -0.57 -25.94 16.04
N GLN A 57 -1.55 -26.48 16.79
CA GLN A 57 -2.94 -26.02 16.72
C GLN A 57 -3.10 -24.56 17.20
N ARG A 58 -2.31 -24.15 18.20
CA ARG A 58 -2.28 -22.77 18.67
C ARG A 58 -1.57 -21.84 17.70
N ALA A 59 -0.47 -22.26 17.07
CA ALA A 59 0.20 -21.49 16.02
C ALA A 59 -0.75 -21.24 14.85
N ALA A 60 -1.44 -22.28 14.35
CA ALA A 60 -2.47 -22.16 13.31
C ALA A 60 -3.55 -21.15 13.72
N SER A 61 -4.23 -21.40 14.84
CA SER A 61 -5.38 -20.59 15.26
C SER A 61 -5.02 -19.17 15.72
N ASN A 62 -3.78 -18.92 16.19
CA ASN A 62 -3.32 -17.56 16.53
C ASN A 62 -2.80 -16.81 15.30
N ALA A 63 -2.18 -17.47 14.33
CA ALA A 63 -1.86 -16.86 13.03
C ALA A 63 -3.15 -16.51 12.28
N ALA A 64 -4.10 -17.45 12.14
CA ALA A 64 -5.41 -17.22 11.54
C ALA A 64 -6.17 -16.07 12.22
N ARG A 65 -6.28 -16.06 13.55
CA ARG A 65 -6.89 -14.93 14.27
C ARG A 65 -6.10 -13.63 14.13
N ALA A 66 -4.79 -13.67 13.96
CA ALA A 66 -4.00 -12.48 13.64
C ALA A 66 -4.12 -12.02 12.17
N ILE A 67 -4.83 -12.77 11.32
CA ILE A 67 -5.33 -12.30 10.03
C ILE A 67 -6.76 -11.80 10.26
N GLY A 68 -7.70 -12.68 10.62
CA GLY A 68 -9.13 -12.37 10.74
C GLY A 68 -9.47 -11.25 11.74
N ALA A 69 -8.87 -11.21 12.94
CA ALA A 69 -9.15 -10.16 13.92
C ALA A 69 -8.51 -8.81 13.55
N ASN A 70 -7.37 -8.81 12.83
CA ASN A 70 -6.78 -7.58 12.32
C ASN A 70 -7.49 -7.09 11.06
N MET A 71 -8.01 -7.99 10.20
CA MET A 71 -8.94 -7.63 9.14
C MET A 71 -10.25 -7.08 9.71
N ALA A 72 -10.76 -7.63 10.82
CA ALA A 72 -11.92 -7.09 11.53
C ALA A 72 -11.62 -5.71 12.17
N GLY A 73 -10.44 -5.51 12.77
CA GLY A 73 -10.01 -4.22 13.31
C GLY A 73 -9.80 -3.15 12.23
N ALA A 74 -9.11 -3.50 11.15
CA ALA A 74 -8.98 -2.67 9.95
C ALA A 74 -10.34 -2.42 9.29
N ARG A 75 -11.30 -3.36 9.37
CA ARG A 75 -12.68 -3.15 8.93
C ARG A 75 -13.43 -2.20 9.87
N THR A 76 -13.25 -2.25 11.18
CA THR A 76 -13.83 -1.26 12.10
C THR A 76 -13.30 0.13 11.75
N VAL A 77 -11.98 0.30 11.70
CA VAL A 77 -11.33 1.56 11.25
C VAL A 77 -11.79 1.96 9.84
N SER A 78 -12.00 1.02 8.91
CA SER A 78 -12.53 1.30 7.56
C SER A 78 -14.03 1.56 7.52
N THR A 79 -14.81 1.15 8.52
CA THR A 79 -16.25 1.40 8.62
C THR A 79 -16.47 2.76 9.27
N ASP A 80 -15.68 3.07 10.29
CA ASP A 80 -15.56 4.40 10.87
C ASP A 80 -15.00 5.38 9.80
N ALA A 81 -14.06 4.92 8.96
CA ALA A 81 -13.62 5.65 7.77
C ALA A 81 -14.66 5.72 6.63
N ASN A 82 -15.65 4.82 6.58
CA ASN A 82 -16.82 4.99 5.71
C ASN A 82 -17.82 5.99 6.29
N THR A 83 -17.83 6.25 7.60
CA THR A 83 -18.41 7.49 8.15
C THR A 83 -17.56 8.72 7.85
N LEU A 84 -16.22 8.65 7.82
CA LEU A 84 -15.38 9.76 7.33
C LEU A 84 -15.65 10.06 5.84
N VAL A 85 -15.79 9.03 4.99
CA VAL A 85 -16.21 9.18 3.57
C VAL A 85 -17.66 9.64 3.47
N GLY A 86 -18.56 9.20 4.37
CA GLY A 86 -19.93 9.71 4.47
C GLY A 86 -19.96 11.21 4.77
N ILE A 87 -19.21 11.65 5.79
CA ILE A 87 -19.03 13.08 6.13
C ILE A 87 -18.38 13.83 4.96
N ALA A 88 -17.37 13.24 4.31
CA ALA A 88 -16.71 13.81 3.13
C ALA A 88 -17.44 13.56 1.78
N SER A 89 -18.72 13.16 1.82
CA SER A 89 -19.60 13.09 0.64
C SER A 89 -20.96 13.78 0.85
N ASP A 90 -21.39 13.97 2.11
CA ASP A 90 -22.39 14.98 2.48
C ASP A 90 -21.77 16.40 2.41
N ALA A 91 -20.46 16.52 2.68
CA ALA A 91 -19.63 17.64 2.19
C ALA A 91 -19.20 17.38 0.74
N THR A 92 -19.34 18.38 -0.14
CA THR A 92 -19.23 18.26 -1.61
C THR A 92 -17.80 18.14 -2.18
N PHE A 93 -16.84 17.65 -1.40
CA PHE A 93 -15.42 17.70 -1.74
C PHE A 93 -14.99 16.57 -2.69
N SER A 94 -14.74 16.90 -3.98
CA SER A 94 -14.39 15.92 -5.02
C SER A 94 -12.94 15.40 -4.96
N ALA A 95 -12.65 14.61 -3.92
CA ALA A 95 -11.38 13.92 -3.71
C ALA A 95 -10.99 12.96 -4.86
N ASN A 96 -11.95 12.55 -5.69
CA ASN A 96 -11.77 11.73 -6.90
C ASN A 96 -10.67 12.26 -7.84
N SER A 97 -10.43 13.57 -7.84
CA SER A 97 -9.36 14.19 -8.63
C SER A 97 -7.94 13.82 -8.16
N ALA A 98 -7.72 13.71 -6.84
CA ALA A 98 -6.40 13.49 -6.25
C ALA A 98 -5.96 12.03 -6.21
N LEU A 99 -6.90 11.07 -6.19
CA LEU A 99 -6.62 9.63 -6.15
C LEU A 99 -6.51 8.97 -7.54
N SER A 100 -6.88 9.69 -8.61
CA SER A 100 -6.97 9.19 -9.99
C SER A 100 -5.66 8.70 -10.62
N THR A 101 -4.50 8.98 -10.00
CA THR A 101 -3.18 8.52 -10.45
C THR A 101 -2.93 7.02 -10.28
N SER A 102 -3.82 6.26 -9.63
CA SER A 102 -3.75 4.80 -9.55
C SER A 102 -3.86 4.09 -10.90
N THR A 103 -4.47 4.74 -11.89
CA THR A 103 -4.69 4.21 -13.25
C THR A 103 -3.41 3.74 -13.98
N LEU A 104 -2.23 4.24 -13.59
CA LEU A 104 -0.93 3.80 -14.14
C LEU A 104 -0.42 2.46 -13.58
N LEU A 105 -1.09 1.85 -12.60
CA LEU A 105 -0.71 0.55 -12.03
C LEU A 105 -1.55 -0.64 -12.57
N ASN A 106 -2.69 -0.36 -13.21
CA ASN A 106 -3.73 -1.36 -13.45
C ASN A 106 -3.48 -2.28 -14.67
N ASP A 107 -2.70 -1.82 -15.67
CA ASP A 107 -2.47 -2.60 -16.91
C ASP A 107 -1.36 -3.66 -16.79
N GLY A 108 -0.49 -3.58 -15.77
CA GLY A 108 0.64 -4.49 -15.58
C GLY A 108 0.32 -5.64 -14.61
N PHE A 109 0.07 -5.29 -13.35
CA PHE A 109 -0.25 -6.24 -12.28
C PHE A 109 -1.76 -6.39 -12.15
N GLY A 110 -2.27 -7.62 -12.15
CA GLY A 110 -3.69 -7.94 -12.04
C GLY A 110 -4.26 -7.76 -10.63
N LEU A 111 -4.02 -6.60 -10.02
CA LEU A 111 -4.45 -6.25 -8.67
C LEU A 111 -5.77 -5.44 -8.73
N ASP A 112 -6.86 -6.12 -9.04
CA ASP A 112 -8.22 -5.55 -9.14
C ASP A 112 -8.81 -5.26 -7.74
N VAL A 113 -8.11 -4.41 -6.97
CA VAL A 113 -8.37 -4.11 -5.54
C VAL A 113 -8.39 -2.59 -5.28
N ILE A 114 -8.63 -1.79 -6.32
CA ILE A 114 -9.04 -0.39 -6.19
C ILE A 114 -10.29 -0.22 -7.07
N ALA A 115 -11.44 0.00 -6.44
CA ALA A 115 -12.74 -0.01 -7.10
C ALA A 115 -12.77 0.93 -8.33
N THR A 116 -13.03 0.34 -9.50
CA THR A 116 -13.38 1.12 -10.68
C THR A 116 -14.72 1.80 -10.41
N VAL A 117 -14.72 3.13 -10.25
CA VAL A 117 -15.95 3.89 -9.96
C VAL A 117 -16.78 4.04 -11.24
N ASP A 118 -17.45 2.96 -11.66
CA ASP A 118 -18.59 3.10 -12.56
C ASP A 118 -19.76 3.71 -11.78
N THR A 119 -20.17 4.91 -12.18
CA THR A 119 -21.26 5.67 -11.57
C THR A 119 -22.65 5.02 -11.72
N ASN A 120 -22.75 3.88 -12.42
CA ASN A 120 -24.00 3.20 -12.75
C ASN A 120 -24.17 1.84 -12.05
N ASP A 121 -23.13 1.29 -11.42
CA ASP A 121 -23.19 0.01 -10.70
C ASP A 121 -23.04 0.25 -9.18
N PRO A 122 -24.06 -0.08 -8.35
CA PRO A 122 -24.01 0.22 -6.92
C PRO A 122 -23.04 -0.73 -6.20
N LEU A 123 -21.80 -0.26 -6.00
CA LEU A 123 -20.77 -0.79 -5.08
C LEU A 123 -20.99 -2.26 -4.68
N GLU A 124 -20.34 -3.20 -5.36
CA GLU A 124 -20.26 -4.59 -4.91
C GLU A 124 -19.39 -4.67 -3.64
N VAL A 125 -19.99 -4.29 -2.52
CA VAL A 125 -19.42 -4.39 -1.17
C VAL A 125 -19.12 -5.87 -0.93
N ILE A 126 -17.82 -6.18 -0.77
CA ILE A 126 -17.31 -7.52 -0.46
C ILE A 126 -18.22 -8.15 0.60
N SER A 127 -18.93 -9.20 0.18
CA SER A 127 -20.06 -9.70 0.97
C SER A 127 -19.55 -10.38 2.25
N PRO A 128 -20.38 -10.50 3.30
CA PRO A 128 -20.01 -11.28 4.48
C PRO A 128 -19.58 -12.71 4.11
N GLU A 129 -20.24 -13.33 3.12
CA GLU A 129 -19.92 -14.67 2.64
C GLU A 129 -18.53 -14.76 1.99
N THR A 130 -18.04 -13.68 1.38
CA THR A 130 -16.67 -13.61 0.81
C THR A 130 -15.59 -13.51 1.90
N VAL A 131 -15.91 -12.94 3.06
CA VAL A 131 -14.96 -12.89 4.20
C VAL A 131 -15.03 -14.19 5.01
N ASP A 132 -16.23 -14.72 5.24
CA ASP A 132 -16.43 -16.02 5.92
C ASP A 132 -15.75 -17.17 5.16
N THR A 133 -15.72 -17.13 3.82
CA THR A 133 -14.94 -18.10 3.01
C THR A 133 -13.43 -17.90 3.14
N LEU A 134 -12.95 -16.65 3.13
CA LEU A 134 -11.52 -16.35 3.25
C LEU A 134 -10.94 -16.79 4.61
N ASP A 135 -11.70 -16.62 5.70
CA ASP A 135 -11.31 -17.09 7.04
C ASP A 135 -11.21 -18.63 7.07
N ILE A 136 -12.20 -19.33 6.51
CA ILE A 136 -12.24 -20.81 6.42
C ILE A 136 -11.05 -21.37 5.62
N ASP A 137 -10.73 -20.79 4.46
CA ASP A 137 -9.68 -21.32 3.59
C ASP A 137 -8.27 -20.94 4.07
N THR A 138 -8.13 -19.80 4.76
CA THR A 138 -6.90 -19.43 5.48
C THR A 138 -6.61 -20.38 6.64
N ASP A 139 -7.61 -20.68 7.48
CA ASP A 139 -7.49 -21.62 8.60
C ASP A 139 -7.11 -23.02 8.07
N ARG A 140 -7.70 -23.46 6.95
CA ARG A 140 -7.36 -24.73 6.28
C ARG A 140 -5.91 -24.78 5.78
N LEU A 141 -5.43 -23.75 5.09
CA LEU A 141 -4.05 -23.73 4.60
C LEU A 141 -3.04 -23.78 5.76
N LEU A 142 -3.31 -23.03 6.84
CA LEU A 142 -2.49 -23.07 8.06
C LEU A 142 -2.53 -24.44 8.75
N LEU A 143 -3.69 -25.07 8.86
CA LEU A 143 -3.83 -26.41 9.45
C LEU A 143 -3.11 -27.48 8.61
N ALA A 144 -3.26 -27.48 7.28
CA ALA A 144 -2.61 -28.44 6.39
C ALA A 144 -1.09 -28.28 6.39
N THR A 145 -0.59 -27.05 6.25
CA THR A 145 0.86 -26.78 6.23
C THR A 145 1.54 -27.00 7.59
N LEU A 146 0.81 -26.88 8.70
CA LEU A 146 1.28 -27.26 10.04
C LEU A 146 1.06 -28.74 10.40
N GLY A 147 0.60 -29.58 9.47
CA GLY A 147 0.44 -31.03 9.67
C GLY A 147 -0.61 -31.39 10.72
N LEU A 148 -1.73 -30.66 10.73
CA LEU A 148 -2.92 -30.88 11.57
C LEU A 148 -4.11 -31.42 10.78
N ASP A 149 -3.86 -31.84 9.54
CA ASP A 149 -4.84 -32.42 8.64
C ASP A 149 -5.29 -33.83 9.10
N ALA A 150 -6.34 -34.36 8.47
CA ALA A 150 -6.94 -35.63 8.85
C ALA A 150 -6.32 -36.86 8.16
N SER A 151 -5.35 -36.70 7.25
CA SER A 151 -4.69 -37.82 6.56
C SER A 151 -3.66 -38.52 7.45
N GLY A 152 -2.94 -37.74 8.27
CA GLY A 152 -1.78 -38.23 9.03
C GLY A 152 -0.55 -38.56 8.17
N LEU A 153 -0.48 -38.04 6.93
CA LEU A 153 0.67 -38.19 6.03
C LEU A 153 1.77 -37.15 6.31
N ALA A 154 1.41 -35.98 6.83
CA ALA A 154 2.36 -34.97 7.30
C ALA A 154 3.29 -35.53 8.40
N THR A 155 4.56 -35.14 8.39
CA THR A 155 5.53 -35.61 9.39
C THR A 155 6.15 -34.45 10.16
N ALA A 156 5.94 -34.43 11.47
CA ALA A 156 6.52 -33.46 12.38
C ALA A 156 7.65 -34.09 13.24
N SER A 157 8.72 -33.34 13.44
CA SER A 157 9.82 -33.67 14.35
C SER A 157 10.11 -32.47 15.26
N ARG A 158 10.51 -32.71 16.51
CA ARG A 158 10.66 -31.65 17.51
C ARG A 158 11.98 -31.72 18.27
N GLU A 159 12.68 -30.60 18.34
CA GLU A 159 13.89 -30.40 19.14
C GLU A 159 13.69 -29.19 20.07
N GLY A 160 13.39 -29.45 21.34
CA GLY A 160 13.08 -28.42 22.33
C GLY A 160 11.83 -27.62 21.97
N ASN A 161 12.02 -26.36 21.58
CA ASN A 161 10.96 -25.43 21.18
C ASN A 161 10.74 -25.37 19.66
N ARG A 162 11.64 -25.96 18.87
CA ARG A 162 11.55 -26.01 17.40
C ARG A 162 10.82 -27.26 16.96
N ILE A 163 9.83 -27.10 16.10
CA ILE A 163 9.13 -28.18 15.41
C ILE A 163 9.40 -28.00 13.91
N VAL A 164 9.92 -29.03 13.25
CA VAL A 164 10.12 -29.06 11.79
C VAL A 164 9.11 -30.02 11.19
N ILE A 165 8.32 -29.53 10.24
CA ILE A 165 7.14 -30.16 9.68
C ILE A 165 7.34 -30.27 8.17
N ASN A 166 7.31 -31.50 7.66
CA ASN A 166 6.99 -31.74 6.25
C ASN A 166 5.46 -31.82 6.18
N PRO A 167 4.78 -30.95 5.42
CA PRO A 167 3.33 -31.01 5.29
C PRO A 167 2.88 -32.30 4.58
N ASP A 168 1.57 -32.56 4.57
CA ASP A 168 1.01 -33.47 3.58
C ASP A 168 0.79 -32.69 2.28
N ASP A 169 1.60 -32.98 1.27
CA ASP A 169 1.47 -32.36 -0.06
C ASP A 169 0.07 -32.60 -0.64
N GLN A 170 -0.56 -33.75 -0.35
CA GLN A 170 -1.89 -34.05 -0.86
C GLN A 170 -2.96 -33.14 -0.20
N ALA A 171 -3.01 -33.06 1.14
CA ALA A 171 -3.93 -32.16 1.84
C ALA A 171 -3.74 -30.68 1.49
N VAL A 172 -2.51 -30.22 1.25
CA VAL A 172 -2.24 -28.83 0.83
C VAL A 172 -2.79 -28.57 -0.59
N CYS A 173 -2.63 -29.50 -1.53
CA CYS A 173 -3.18 -29.35 -2.89
C CYS A 173 -4.68 -29.66 -3.01
N GLU A 174 -5.27 -30.49 -2.13
CA GLU A 174 -6.71 -30.81 -2.14
C GLU A 174 -7.58 -29.70 -1.52
N GLY A 175 -7.01 -28.73 -0.81
CA GLY A 175 -7.74 -27.58 -0.27
C GLY A 175 -8.26 -26.60 -1.34
N GLU A 176 -7.62 -26.56 -2.51
CA GLU A 176 -7.92 -25.65 -3.61
C GLU A 176 -9.14 -26.13 -4.43
N VAL A 177 -10.29 -25.50 -4.20
CA VAL A 177 -11.63 -25.88 -4.70
C VAL A 177 -11.77 -25.97 -6.24
N PHE A 178 -10.77 -25.51 -7.01
CA PHE A 178 -10.82 -25.36 -8.47
C PHE A 178 -9.78 -26.19 -9.26
N ILE A 179 -9.07 -27.10 -8.60
CA ILE A 179 -8.04 -27.93 -9.24
C ILE A 179 -8.64 -29.16 -9.95
N GLY A 180 -8.38 -29.28 -11.26
CA GLY A 180 -8.57 -30.52 -12.03
C GLY A 180 -7.29 -31.36 -12.08
N ASP A 181 -7.40 -32.66 -12.42
CA ASP A 181 -6.34 -33.68 -12.32
C ASP A 181 -4.94 -33.23 -12.78
N ASP A 182 -4.83 -32.57 -13.94
CA ASP A 182 -3.54 -32.09 -14.50
C ASP A 182 -2.85 -31.01 -13.63
N HIS A 183 -3.63 -30.24 -12.86
CA HIS A 183 -3.13 -29.18 -11.97
C HIS A 183 -2.75 -29.72 -10.58
N LEU A 184 -3.35 -30.83 -10.12
CA LEU A 184 -2.98 -31.47 -8.85
C LEU A 184 -1.51 -31.92 -8.89
N GLN A 185 -1.08 -32.58 -9.98
CA GLN A 185 0.32 -32.99 -10.14
C GLN A 185 1.29 -31.79 -10.21
N GLN A 186 0.85 -30.65 -10.77
CA GLN A 186 1.66 -29.43 -10.83
C GLN A 186 1.84 -28.81 -9.44
N CYS A 187 0.79 -28.80 -8.63
CA CYS A 187 0.84 -28.37 -7.23
C CYS A 187 1.79 -29.26 -6.42
N LEU A 188 1.62 -30.60 -6.47
CA LEU A 188 2.47 -31.57 -5.76
C LEU A 188 3.96 -31.42 -6.13
N GLU A 189 4.26 -31.25 -7.43
CA GLU A 189 5.65 -31.06 -7.89
C GLU A 189 6.27 -29.72 -7.46
N LEU A 190 5.44 -28.72 -7.12
CA LEU A 190 5.90 -27.43 -6.59
C LEU A 190 6.12 -27.50 -5.07
N ILE A 191 5.18 -28.06 -4.31
CA ILE A 191 5.20 -27.98 -2.84
C ILE A 191 6.04 -29.06 -2.14
N LYS A 192 6.47 -30.13 -2.82
CA LYS A 192 7.41 -31.14 -2.27
C LYS A 192 8.72 -30.56 -1.70
N ASP A 193 9.09 -29.36 -2.16
CA ASP A 193 10.29 -28.61 -1.75
C ASP A 193 9.99 -27.62 -0.60
N LEU A 194 8.76 -27.59 -0.09
CA LEU A 194 8.29 -26.81 1.05
C LEU A 194 8.57 -27.54 2.36
N THR A 195 8.97 -26.80 3.39
CA THR A 195 9.09 -27.30 4.76
C THR A 195 8.67 -26.19 5.70
N VAL A 196 7.96 -26.51 6.79
CA VAL A 196 7.52 -25.51 7.77
C VAL A 196 8.29 -25.69 9.07
N GLN A 197 8.88 -24.61 9.58
CA GLN A 197 9.55 -24.58 10.88
C GLN A 197 8.75 -23.70 11.84
N LEU A 198 8.28 -24.29 12.94
CA LEU A 198 7.60 -23.60 14.03
C LEU A 198 8.54 -23.48 15.23
N ASP A 199 9.02 -22.26 15.51
CA ASP A 199 9.77 -21.89 16.70
C ASP A 199 8.82 -21.29 17.74
N ALA A 200 8.33 -22.12 18.66
CA ALA A 200 7.36 -21.69 19.68
C ALA A 200 8.05 -21.09 20.92
N VAL A 201 7.49 -20.01 21.48
CA VAL A 201 7.99 -19.36 22.71
C VAL A 201 7.06 -19.70 23.88
N THR A 202 5.77 -19.47 23.72
CA THR A 202 4.71 -19.87 24.66
C THR A 202 3.64 -20.72 23.97
N GLU A 203 2.62 -21.18 24.70
CA GLU A 203 1.42 -21.76 24.08
C GLU A 203 0.75 -20.79 23.08
N GLN A 204 0.90 -19.47 23.24
CA GLN A 204 0.21 -18.46 22.44
C GLN A 204 1.10 -17.61 21.52
N SER A 205 2.43 -17.75 21.57
CA SER A 205 3.35 -16.92 20.79
C SER A 205 4.56 -17.68 20.24
N GLY A 206 5.04 -17.27 19.07
CA GLY A 206 6.13 -17.92 18.34
C GLY A 206 6.30 -17.40 16.92
N GLN A 207 7.06 -18.13 16.12
CA GLN A 207 7.30 -17.85 14.71
C GLN A 207 7.08 -19.12 13.86
N ILE A 208 6.28 -19.01 12.80
CA ILE A 208 6.19 -19.99 11.72
C ILE A 208 7.08 -19.49 10.58
N THR A 209 7.93 -20.34 10.02
CA THR A 209 8.78 -20.04 8.86
C THR A 209 8.52 -21.06 7.76
N TYR A 210 7.96 -20.60 6.66
CA TYR A 210 7.80 -21.38 5.43
C TYR A 210 9.12 -21.36 4.67
N LEU A 211 9.72 -22.53 4.47
CA LEU A 211 11.00 -22.71 3.80
C LEU A 211 10.77 -23.35 2.43
N TYR A 212 11.10 -22.67 1.35
CA TYR A 212 11.14 -23.26 0.01
C TYR A 212 12.58 -23.59 -0.36
N GLN A 213 12.87 -24.85 -0.70
CA GLN A 213 14.23 -25.34 -0.97
C GLN A 213 15.24 -24.98 0.15
N GLY A 214 14.76 -24.95 1.39
CA GLY A 214 15.55 -24.58 2.57
C GLY A 214 15.81 -23.08 2.76
N ARG A 215 15.14 -22.19 2.02
CA ARG A 215 15.21 -20.72 2.18
C ARG A 215 13.90 -20.15 2.70
N PRO A 216 13.89 -19.17 3.62
CA PRO A 216 12.67 -18.48 4.03
C PRO A 216 11.93 -17.88 2.82
N LEU A 217 10.66 -18.25 2.68
CA LEU A 217 9.69 -17.69 1.74
C LEU A 217 8.78 -16.71 2.47
N LEU A 218 8.16 -17.16 3.55
CA LEU A 218 7.24 -16.40 4.39
C LEU A 218 7.56 -16.66 5.86
N GLU A 219 7.76 -15.60 6.64
CA GLU A 219 7.86 -15.65 8.10
C GLU A 219 6.60 -15.05 8.74
N VAL A 220 5.93 -15.81 9.59
CA VAL A 220 4.74 -15.41 10.35
C VAL A 220 5.05 -15.44 11.84
N ILE A 221 5.31 -14.28 12.43
CA ILE A 221 5.36 -14.09 13.88
C ILE A 221 3.93 -13.96 14.39
N TYR A 222 3.57 -14.72 15.42
CA TYR A 222 2.24 -14.68 16.04
C TYR A 222 2.34 -14.49 17.56
N GLY A 223 1.32 -13.87 18.14
CA GLY A 223 1.19 -13.62 19.57
C GLY A 223 -0.22 -13.11 19.92
N PRO A 224 -0.58 -13.02 21.20
CA PRO A 224 -1.93 -12.61 21.62
C PRO A 224 -2.28 -11.17 21.21
N ASN A 225 -1.29 -10.30 21.15
CA ASN A 225 -1.44 -8.85 20.90
C ASN A 225 -0.65 -8.37 19.67
N ALA A 226 0.00 -9.25 18.90
CA ALA A 226 0.87 -8.83 17.80
C ALA A 226 1.07 -9.93 16.76
N ALA A 227 1.29 -9.52 15.51
CA ALA A 227 1.75 -10.39 14.44
C ALA A 227 2.63 -9.66 13.42
N SER A 228 3.42 -10.42 12.66
CA SER A 228 4.18 -9.91 11.53
C SER A 228 4.25 -10.96 10.43
N TYR A 229 4.04 -10.55 9.19
CA TYR A 229 4.12 -11.37 7.97
C TYR A 229 5.23 -10.78 7.11
N GLU A 230 6.34 -11.50 6.91
CA GLU A 230 7.45 -11.09 6.05
C GLU A 230 7.60 -12.04 4.86
N LEU A 231 7.44 -11.51 3.65
CA LEU A 231 7.63 -12.21 2.38
C LEU A 231 9.03 -11.89 1.81
N ASP A 232 9.80 -12.93 1.52
CA ASP A 232 11.07 -12.82 0.79
C ASP A 232 10.83 -12.93 -0.72
N LEU A 233 11.02 -11.82 -1.44
CA LEU A 233 10.77 -11.75 -2.88
C LEU A 233 11.78 -12.57 -3.69
N GLY A 234 12.99 -12.75 -3.16
CA GLY A 234 14.03 -13.58 -3.78
C GLY A 234 13.74 -15.07 -3.68
N THR A 235 13.12 -15.52 -2.59
CA THR A 235 12.62 -16.90 -2.47
C THR A 235 11.33 -17.11 -3.26
N TYR A 236 10.38 -16.17 -3.19
CA TYR A 236 9.15 -16.18 -3.98
C TYR A 236 9.43 -16.31 -5.49
N PHE A 237 10.41 -15.57 -6.01
CA PHE A 237 10.87 -15.70 -7.40
C PHE A 237 11.37 -17.11 -7.77
N ASN A 238 11.94 -17.88 -6.83
CA ASN A 238 12.34 -19.26 -7.11
C ASN A 238 11.12 -20.21 -7.20
N VAL A 239 10.06 -19.95 -6.42
CA VAL A 239 8.77 -20.67 -6.53
C VAL A 239 8.16 -20.40 -7.90
N GLU A 240 8.07 -19.13 -8.30
CA GLU A 240 7.54 -18.73 -9.61
C GLU A 240 8.37 -19.30 -10.78
N SER A 241 9.70 -19.24 -10.68
CA SER A 241 10.58 -19.83 -11.69
C SER A 241 10.47 -21.36 -11.78
N ALA A 242 10.08 -22.05 -10.70
CA ALA A 242 9.79 -23.48 -10.74
C ALA A 242 8.41 -23.74 -11.39
N ALA A 243 7.37 -23.00 -10.99
CA ALA A 243 6.03 -23.10 -11.57
C ALA A 243 6.03 -22.83 -13.08
N ALA A 244 6.69 -21.75 -13.54
CA ALA A 244 6.84 -21.44 -14.96
C ALA A 244 7.56 -22.55 -15.74
N ALA A 245 8.58 -23.19 -15.14
CA ALA A 245 9.29 -24.31 -15.76
C ALA A 245 8.40 -25.56 -15.91
N PHE A 246 7.58 -25.90 -14.91
CA PHE A 246 6.60 -26.99 -15.02
C PHE A 246 5.52 -26.72 -16.08
N LEU A 247 5.06 -25.46 -16.17
CA LEU A 247 4.06 -25.02 -17.15
C LEU A 247 4.64 -24.80 -18.56
N ASN A 248 5.96 -24.95 -18.75
CA ASN A 248 6.69 -24.63 -19.99
C ASN A 248 6.36 -23.20 -20.50
N GLN A 249 6.33 -22.25 -19.57
CA GLN A 249 6.12 -20.82 -19.85
C GLN A 249 7.45 -20.06 -19.76
N ALA A 250 7.55 -18.95 -20.49
CA ALA A 250 8.68 -18.04 -20.37
C ALA A 250 8.48 -17.14 -19.14
N MET A 251 9.56 -16.92 -18.38
CA MET A 251 9.59 -15.91 -17.33
C MET A 251 9.76 -14.53 -17.96
N GLU A 252 8.85 -13.60 -17.70
CA GLU A 252 8.99 -12.18 -18.06
C GLU A 252 9.90 -11.45 -17.05
N VAL A 253 9.86 -11.85 -15.77
CA VAL A 253 10.80 -11.36 -14.75
C VAL A 253 12.11 -12.15 -14.80
N ALA A 254 13.25 -11.46 -14.95
CA ALA A 254 14.59 -12.05 -14.93
C ALA A 254 15.13 -12.28 -13.50
N SER A 255 14.72 -11.45 -12.54
CA SER A 255 15.07 -11.61 -11.12
C SER A 255 14.17 -10.75 -10.21
N MET A 256 13.87 -11.25 -9.01
CA MET A 256 13.29 -10.45 -7.92
C MET A 256 14.15 -10.56 -6.65
N SER A 257 14.12 -9.53 -5.80
CA SER A 257 14.87 -9.47 -4.55
C SER A 257 14.33 -8.37 -3.63
N GLY A 258 14.69 -8.43 -2.35
CA GLY A 258 14.15 -7.56 -1.29
C GLY A 258 12.99 -8.22 -0.56
N LYS A 259 12.36 -7.48 0.36
CA LYS A 259 11.33 -8.02 1.24
C LYS A 259 10.17 -7.07 1.46
N VAL A 260 9.00 -7.63 1.75
CA VAL A 260 7.80 -6.89 2.19
C VAL A 260 7.39 -7.43 3.56
N ARG A 261 7.07 -6.54 4.50
CA ARG A 261 6.62 -6.90 5.85
C ARG A 261 5.36 -6.14 6.24
N LEU A 262 4.31 -6.88 6.60
CA LEU A 262 3.12 -6.35 7.28
C LEU A 262 3.24 -6.64 8.79
N VAL A 263 3.29 -5.60 9.62
CA VAL A 263 3.31 -5.71 11.10
C VAL A 263 1.98 -5.23 11.65
N MET A 264 1.42 -5.92 12.64
CA MET A 264 0.15 -5.58 13.28
C MET A 264 0.28 -5.74 14.80
N HIS A 265 -0.24 -4.80 15.57
CA HIS A 265 -0.19 -4.77 17.03
C HIS A 265 -1.51 -4.28 17.61
N VAL A 266 -1.97 -4.86 18.71
CA VAL A 266 -3.11 -4.39 19.50
C VAL A 266 -2.59 -4.06 20.89
N GLU A 267 -2.62 -2.78 21.23
CA GLU A 267 -2.22 -2.28 22.54
C GLU A 267 -3.35 -2.50 23.56
N ASN A 268 -4.60 -2.31 23.15
CA ASN A 268 -5.78 -2.55 23.97
C ASN A 268 -6.98 -3.05 23.13
N ALA A 269 -7.61 -4.13 23.57
CA ALA A 269 -8.82 -4.69 22.95
C ALA A 269 -10.10 -4.48 23.81
N SER A 270 -10.01 -3.64 24.85
CA SER A 270 -11.13 -3.36 25.76
C SER A 270 -12.09 -2.35 25.14
N SER A 271 -13.39 -2.66 25.09
CA SER A 271 -14.31 -1.82 24.32
C SER A 271 -14.54 -0.41 24.90
N GLY A 272 -14.65 0.58 24.03
CA GLY A 272 -14.58 2.01 24.33
C GLY A 272 -13.16 2.51 24.66
N ASN A 273 -12.14 1.70 24.41
CA ASN A 273 -10.71 1.99 24.65
C ASN A 273 -9.81 1.22 23.65
N GLU A 274 -10.36 0.78 22.51
CA GLU A 274 -9.65 0.01 21.49
C GLU A 274 -8.46 0.79 20.94
N SER A 275 -7.25 0.24 21.04
CA SER A 275 -6.05 0.83 20.45
C SER A 275 -5.08 -0.21 19.88
N GLY A 276 -4.37 0.16 18.82
CA GLY A 276 -3.49 -0.73 18.06
C GLY A 276 -2.79 -0.04 16.90
N THR A 277 -1.94 -0.75 16.18
CA THR A 277 -1.08 -0.27 15.08
C THR A 277 -1.05 -1.29 13.94
N VAL A 278 -0.85 -0.84 12.70
CA VAL A 278 -0.58 -1.70 11.53
C VAL A 278 0.45 -1.00 10.64
N THR A 279 1.49 -1.66 10.15
CA THR A 279 2.53 -1.02 9.32
C THR A 279 2.89 -1.90 8.15
N LEU A 280 2.81 -1.36 6.93
CA LEU A 280 3.39 -1.97 5.75
C LEU A 280 4.78 -1.38 5.52
N ALA A 281 5.80 -2.24 5.53
CA ALA A 281 7.20 -1.85 5.37
C ALA A 281 7.92 -2.68 4.30
N VAL A 282 8.96 -2.07 3.76
CA VAL A 282 10.00 -2.71 2.95
C VAL A 282 11.26 -2.72 3.82
N PRO A 283 11.52 -3.78 4.62
CA PRO A 283 12.69 -3.81 5.51
C PRO A 283 14.01 -3.99 4.74
N GLU A 284 13.97 -4.66 3.58
CA GLU A 284 15.11 -4.84 2.68
C GLU A 284 14.75 -4.31 1.27
N PRO A 285 15.59 -3.47 0.63
CA PRO A 285 15.23 -2.79 -0.62
C PRO A 285 14.76 -3.75 -1.72
N ILE A 286 13.62 -3.44 -2.34
CA ILE A 286 13.09 -4.22 -3.45
C ILE A 286 13.86 -3.88 -4.74
N ALA A 287 14.26 -4.90 -5.48
CA ALA A 287 14.68 -4.77 -6.86
C ALA A 287 14.09 -5.91 -7.71
N ILE A 288 13.40 -5.52 -8.78
CA ILE A 288 12.84 -6.40 -9.80
C ILE A 288 13.50 -6.02 -11.13
N ASN A 289 14.03 -7.00 -11.85
CA ASN A 289 14.57 -6.81 -13.20
C ASN A 289 13.82 -7.73 -14.17
N ASP A 290 13.42 -7.17 -15.30
CA ASP A 290 12.72 -7.83 -16.41
C ASP A 290 13.72 -8.46 -17.40
N VAL A 291 13.29 -9.45 -18.19
CA VAL A 291 14.11 -10.01 -19.28
C VAL A 291 14.37 -9.00 -20.41
N ASP A 292 13.43 -8.08 -20.65
CA ASP A 292 13.57 -7.01 -21.65
C ASP A 292 14.40 -5.82 -21.13
N GLY A 293 14.95 -5.91 -19.90
CA GLY A 293 15.87 -4.94 -19.31
C GLY A 293 15.23 -3.83 -18.47
N SER A 294 13.89 -3.82 -18.37
CA SER A 294 13.14 -2.95 -17.46
C SER A 294 13.48 -3.24 -15.99
N GLN A 295 13.39 -2.23 -15.12
CA GLN A 295 13.79 -2.33 -13.71
C GLN A 295 12.83 -1.58 -12.80
N LEU A 296 12.36 -2.23 -11.73
CA LEU A 296 11.73 -1.59 -10.58
C LEU A 296 12.72 -1.62 -9.41
N SER A 297 12.90 -0.51 -8.70
CA SER A 297 13.66 -0.50 -7.44
C SER A 297 13.05 0.47 -6.42
N LEU A 298 12.81 -0.02 -5.21
CA LEU A 298 12.22 0.72 -4.08
C LEU A 298 13.09 0.56 -2.83
N ALA A 299 13.57 1.68 -2.29
CA ALA A 299 14.42 1.69 -1.10
C ALA A 299 13.66 1.29 0.18
N ALA A 300 14.39 0.71 1.14
CA ALA A 300 13.85 0.31 2.42
C ALA A 300 13.17 1.47 3.16
N SER A 301 11.94 1.24 3.62
CA SER A 301 11.03 2.28 4.12
C SER A 301 9.79 1.69 4.80
N ASN A 302 9.11 2.48 5.65
CA ASN A 302 7.73 2.20 6.05
C ASN A 302 6.83 2.86 5.00
N ILE A 303 6.13 2.07 4.19
CA ILE A 303 5.30 2.56 3.08
C ILE A 303 4.13 3.37 3.64
N PHE A 304 3.42 2.78 4.59
CA PHE A 304 2.49 3.47 5.48
C PHE A 304 2.50 2.86 6.88
N THR A 305 2.16 3.67 7.87
CA THR A 305 1.91 3.25 9.26
C THR A 305 0.50 3.67 9.70
N MET A 306 -0.11 2.77 10.47
CA MET A 306 -1.42 2.87 11.10
C MET A 306 -1.34 2.82 12.63
N THR A 307 -2.29 3.47 13.29
CA THR A 307 -2.49 3.54 14.73
C THR A 307 -3.94 3.96 14.98
N SER A 308 -4.59 3.50 16.03
CA SER A 308 -5.91 4.02 16.40
C SER A 308 -6.01 4.04 17.90
N ASP A 309 -6.75 5.01 18.45
CA ASP A 309 -7.07 5.09 19.87
C ASP A 309 -8.49 5.63 20.09
N ALA A 310 -9.43 4.71 20.31
CA ALA A 310 -10.82 5.02 20.64
C ALA A 310 -10.98 5.64 22.04
N ALA A 311 -9.97 5.59 22.91
CA ALA A 311 -10.02 6.25 24.22
C ALA A 311 -9.75 7.76 24.14
N SER A 312 -9.04 8.22 23.09
CA SER A 312 -8.83 9.64 22.78
C SER A 312 -9.68 10.16 21.61
N GLY A 313 -10.25 9.26 20.78
CA GLY A 313 -10.97 9.64 19.57
C GLY A 313 -10.04 10.10 18.46
N THR A 314 -8.88 9.44 18.30
CA THR A 314 -7.85 9.84 17.33
C THR A 314 -7.39 8.70 16.41
N ALA A 315 -7.14 9.08 15.16
CA ALA A 315 -6.58 8.26 14.09
C ALA A 315 -5.80 9.17 13.10
N SER A 316 -5.00 8.63 12.19
CA SER A 316 -4.17 9.41 11.25
C SER A 316 -3.89 8.61 9.97
N ILE A 317 -2.85 8.92 9.19
CA ILE A 317 -2.10 8.04 8.25
C ILE A 317 -0.67 8.62 8.13
N GLU A 318 0.38 7.87 8.47
CA GLU A 318 1.74 8.25 8.08
C GLU A 318 2.07 7.52 6.78
N LEU A 319 2.47 8.29 5.77
CA LEU A 319 3.00 7.81 4.49
C LEU A 319 4.50 8.08 4.48
N GLY A 320 5.32 7.06 4.21
CA GLY A 320 6.78 7.13 4.40
C GLY A 320 7.63 6.45 3.32
N MET A 321 7.03 6.15 2.16
CA MET A 321 7.66 5.41 1.06
C MET A 321 9.04 5.97 0.67
N GLY A 322 10.02 5.06 0.56
CA GLY A 322 11.40 5.36 0.22
C GLY A 322 11.61 5.77 -1.23
N ALA A 323 12.88 5.96 -1.62
CA ALA A 323 13.24 6.30 -2.98
C ALA A 323 12.76 5.22 -3.96
N LEU A 324 11.94 5.62 -4.92
CA LEU A 324 11.39 4.79 -5.98
C LEU A 324 12.05 5.17 -7.31
N ARG A 325 12.47 4.16 -8.08
CA ARG A 325 12.97 4.32 -9.45
C ARG A 325 12.40 3.22 -10.32
N MET A 326 11.89 3.60 -11.49
CA MET A 326 11.42 2.69 -12.53
C MET A 326 12.17 3.02 -13.82
N LEU A 327 12.67 2.00 -14.51
CA LEU A 327 13.18 2.05 -15.87
C LEU A 327 12.29 1.15 -16.71
N MET A 328 11.70 1.70 -17.76
CA MET A 328 10.93 0.97 -18.77
C MET A 328 11.72 1.04 -20.07
N THR A 329 12.19 -0.10 -20.54
CA THR A 329 12.86 -0.28 -21.83
C THR A 329 11.82 -0.60 -22.90
N ASP A 330 12.04 -0.17 -24.15
CA ASP A 330 11.23 -0.61 -25.29
C ASP A 330 11.94 -1.79 -26.00
N PRO A 331 11.41 -3.04 -25.92
CA PRO A 331 12.01 -4.20 -26.59
C PRO A 331 11.97 -4.12 -28.13
N LEU A 332 11.17 -3.21 -28.69
CA LEU A 332 11.14 -2.92 -30.14
C LEU A 332 12.15 -1.85 -30.56
N GLY A 333 12.90 -1.26 -29.62
CA GLY A 333 13.99 -0.31 -29.88
C GLY A 333 13.56 1.15 -30.03
N GLY A 334 12.40 1.53 -29.48
CA GLY A 334 12.04 2.91 -29.19
C GLY A 334 12.74 3.44 -27.93
N ALA A 335 12.10 4.36 -27.22
CA ALA A 335 12.76 5.21 -26.23
C ALA A 335 12.57 4.74 -24.78
N ASP A 336 13.70 4.50 -24.09
CA ASP A 336 13.75 4.25 -22.66
C ASP A 336 13.04 5.37 -21.86
N SER A 337 12.16 4.94 -20.95
CA SER A 337 11.42 5.83 -20.05
C SER A 337 11.87 5.61 -18.61
N THR A 338 12.20 6.68 -17.88
CA THR A 338 12.60 6.60 -16.47
C THR A 338 11.70 7.42 -15.58
N PHE A 339 11.15 6.80 -14.53
CA PHE A 339 10.51 7.47 -13.41
C PHE A 339 11.43 7.42 -12.18
N SER A 340 11.52 8.50 -11.40
CA SER A 340 12.29 8.50 -10.15
C SER A 340 11.75 9.51 -9.13
N MET A 341 11.82 9.16 -7.85
CA MET A 341 11.41 9.99 -6.73
C MET A 341 12.31 9.66 -5.52
N ALA A 342 12.76 10.67 -4.77
CA ALA A 342 13.63 10.43 -3.60
C ALA A 342 12.89 9.82 -2.38
N GLY A 343 11.57 9.89 -2.40
CA GLY A 343 10.64 9.31 -1.42
C GLY A 343 9.35 10.12 -1.39
N LEU A 344 8.34 9.60 -0.69
CA LEU A 344 7.11 10.30 -0.35
C LEU A 344 7.01 10.36 1.17
N ARG A 345 6.60 11.53 1.70
CA ARG A 345 6.30 11.71 3.12
C ARG A 345 5.01 12.48 3.28
N GLY A 346 4.25 12.19 4.32
CA GLY A 346 3.11 12.98 4.78
C GLY A 346 2.44 12.32 5.97
N VAL A 347 1.84 13.12 6.85
CA VAL A 347 0.98 12.63 7.93
C VAL A 347 -0.39 13.29 7.81
N LEU A 348 -1.40 12.48 7.51
CA LEU A 348 -2.82 12.81 7.66
C LEU A 348 -3.20 12.56 9.13
N SER A 349 -4.10 13.30 9.75
CA SER A 349 -4.51 13.16 11.16
C SER A 349 -5.97 13.57 11.34
N PHE A 350 -6.70 12.84 12.18
CA PHE A 350 -8.10 13.05 12.53
C PHE A 350 -8.26 13.02 14.06
N ASP A 351 -9.08 13.93 14.58
CA ASP A 351 -9.36 14.12 16.00
C ASP A 351 -10.85 14.47 16.11
N GLU A 352 -11.63 13.54 16.69
CA GLU A 352 -13.09 13.67 16.87
C GLU A 352 -13.48 14.95 17.63
N GLN A 353 -12.62 15.46 18.52
CA GLN A 353 -12.90 16.67 19.30
C GLN A 353 -12.77 17.95 18.44
N THR A 354 -12.26 17.84 17.22
CA THR A 354 -12.03 18.97 16.30
C THR A 354 -12.79 18.86 14.97
N GLU A 355 -13.42 17.72 14.68
CA GLU A 355 -14.19 17.45 13.45
C GLU A 355 -13.41 17.84 12.16
N GLY A 356 -12.10 17.58 12.13
CA GLY A 356 -11.21 18.05 11.07
C GLY A 356 -10.10 17.08 10.66
N LEU A 357 -9.84 17.01 9.35
CA LEU A 357 -8.72 16.29 8.75
C LEU A 357 -7.51 17.24 8.63
N THR A 358 -6.49 17.01 9.46
CA THR A 358 -5.20 17.69 9.37
C THR A 358 -4.25 16.92 8.46
N VAL A 359 -3.75 17.53 7.39
CA VAL A 359 -2.63 17.00 6.60
C VAL A 359 -1.37 17.79 6.92
N SER A 360 -0.22 17.13 7.04
CA SER A 360 1.04 17.76 7.42
C SER A 360 2.27 17.14 6.75
N ASN A 361 3.28 17.97 6.50
CA ASN A 361 4.59 17.60 5.94
C ASN A 361 4.56 16.87 4.58
N PHE A 362 3.44 16.94 3.85
CA PHE A 362 3.26 16.22 2.58
C PHE A 362 4.25 16.71 1.52
N SER A 363 5.17 15.83 1.08
CA SER A 363 6.31 16.22 0.23
C SER A 363 7.06 15.03 -0.38
N PHE A 364 7.81 15.29 -1.46
CA PHE A 364 8.65 14.31 -2.16
C PHE A 364 10.04 14.12 -1.51
N ALA A 365 10.08 14.02 -0.18
CA ALA A 365 11.27 13.72 0.64
C ALA A 365 12.55 14.57 0.37
N GLY A 366 12.42 15.76 -0.21
CA GLY A 366 13.51 16.72 -0.43
C GLY A 366 14.08 16.79 -1.86
N ALA A 367 13.53 16.06 -2.83
CA ALA A 367 13.87 16.21 -4.24
C ALA A 367 12.59 16.20 -5.11
N PRO A 368 12.60 16.77 -6.32
CA PRO A 368 11.46 16.60 -7.23
C PRO A 368 11.30 15.14 -7.64
N LEU A 369 10.04 14.71 -7.80
CA LEU A 369 9.69 13.58 -8.66
C LEU A 369 10.12 13.93 -10.09
N ARG A 370 10.73 12.99 -10.80
CA ARG A 370 11.20 13.17 -12.17
C ARG A 370 10.72 12.04 -13.07
N MET A 371 10.29 12.41 -14.26
CA MET A 371 9.97 11.52 -15.36
C MET A 371 10.82 11.94 -16.56
N ASN A 372 11.33 10.98 -17.34
CA ASN A 372 11.98 11.23 -18.61
C ASN A 372 11.46 10.21 -19.62
N ILE A 373 10.96 10.66 -20.76
CA ILE A 373 10.42 9.83 -21.85
C ILE A 373 10.98 10.43 -23.14
N ASP A 374 11.76 9.68 -23.92
CA ASP A 374 12.33 10.12 -25.20
C ASP A 374 12.99 11.53 -25.18
N GLY A 375 13.81 11.77 -24.16
CA GLY A 375 14.47 13.08 -23.95
C GLY A 375 13.56 14.20 -23.43
N VAL A 376 12.26 13.97 -23.28
CA VAL A 376 11.32 14.86 -22.58
C VAL A 376 11.41 14.62 -21.08
N THR A 377 12.13 15.50 -20.38
CA THR A 377 12.23 15.46 -18.92
C THR A 377 11.16 16.32 -18.27
N ALA A 378 10.27 15.71 -17.48
CA ALA A 378 9.33 16.38 -16.59
C ALA A 378 9.77 16.26 -15.11
N GLN A 379 9.52 17.30 -14.32
CA GLN A 379 9.84 17.36 -12.89
C GLN A 379 8.71 18.02 -12.10
N LEU A 380 8.35 17.40 -10.98
CA LEU A 380 7.30 17.83 -10.04
C LEU A 380 7.94 18.02 -8.65
N SER A 381 7.97 19.25 -8.14
CA SER A 381 8.48 19.57 -6.81
C SER A 381 7.37 20.07 -5.90
N LEU A 382 7.27 19.51 -4.71
CA LEU A 382 6.39 20.01 -3.65
C LEU A 382 7.23 20.20 -2.37
N SER A 383 7.26 21.42 -1.87
CA SER A 383 7.76 21.70 -0.51
C SER A 383 6.80 21.09 0.51
N PRO A 384 7.23 20.76 1.74
CA PRO A 384 6.34 20.32 2.82
C PRO A 384 5.06 21.16 2.88
N LEU A 385 3.95 20.49 2.60
CA LEU A 385 2.60 21.04 2.62
C LEU A 385 1.87 20.54 3.85
N GLY A 386 1.06 21.41 4.43
CA GLY A 386 0.09 21.05 5.44
C GLY A 386 -1.14 21.94 5.35
N PHE A 387 -2.29 21.37 5.68
CA PHE A 387 -3.58 22.04 5.74
C PHE A 387 -4.48 21.37 6.78
N ILE A 388 -5.54 22.05 7.18
CA ILE A 388 -6.63 21.48 7.97
C ILE A 388 -7.90 21.65 7.15
N ALA A 389 -8.62 20.56 6.89
CA ALA A 389 -9.94 20.57 6.28
C ALA A 389 -11.00 20.34 7.37
N SER A 390 -11.98 21.24 7.48
CA SER A 390 -13.12 21.10 8.41
C SER A 390 -14.22 20.21 7.81
N ALA A 391 -15.08 19.64 8.66
CA ALA A 391 -16.32 18.99 8.23
C ALA A 391 -17.28 19.92 7.44
N ALA A 392 -17.07 21.24 7.48
CA ALA A 392 -17.82 22.22 6.69
C ALA A 392 -17.22 22.47 5.28
N GLY A 393 -16.11 21.82 4.92
CA GLY A 393 -15.42 22.01 3.64
C GLY A 393 -14.41 23.18 3.60
N ASP A 394 -14.11 23.80 4.74
CA ASP A 394 -13.09 24.85 4.81
C ASP A 394 -11.69 24.22 4.83
N MET A 395 -10.82 24.57 3.88
CA MET A 395 -9.41 24.19 3.87
C MET A 395 -8.52 25.38 4.27
N VAL A 396 -7.83 25.27 5.41
CA VAL A 396 -6.86 26.26 5.89
C VAL A 396 -5.44 25.71 5.80
N LEU A 397 -4.58 26.33 4.98
CA LEU A 397 -3.18 25.94 4.84
C LEU A 397 -2.39 26.19 6.14
N SER A 398 -1.86 25.14 6.77
CA SER A 398 -1.01 25.23 7.97
C SER A 398 0.46 25.47 7.63
N GLN A 399 0.89 25.12 6.42
CA GLN A 399 2.21 25.42 5.84
C GLN A 399 2.02 26.14 4.49
N ALA A 400 3.03 26.88 4.02
CA ALA A 400 2.91 27.61 2.76
C ALA A 400 2.97 26.65 1.56
N LEU A 401 1.95 26.68 0.70
CA LEU A 401 1.97 25.96 -0.57
C LEU A 401 3.11 26.49 -1.44
N ASN A 402 3.97 25.58 -1.90
CA ASN A 402 4.98 25.85 -2.92
C ASN A 402 5.17 24.60 -3.78
N LEU A 403 4.37 24.58 -4.85
CA LEU A 403 4.30 23.54 -5.87
C LEU A 403 4.96 24.08 -7.15
N SER A 404 5.84 23.31 -7.77
CA SER A 404 6.27 23.58 -9.15
C SER A 404 6.23 22.34 -10.03
N VAL A 405 5.75 22.54 -11.25
CA VAL A 405 5.82 21.58 -12.35
C VAL A 405 6.73 22.19 -13.40
N SER A 406 7.58 21.39 -14.02
CA SER A 406 8.32 21.78 -15.21
C SER A 406 8.46 20.61 -16.17
N ALA A 407 8.47 20.88 -17.46
CA ALA A 407 8.74 19.90 -18.51
C ALA A 407 9.63 20.54 -19.58
N SER A 408 10.65 19.83 -20.03
CA SER A 408 11.55 20.28 -21.09
C SER A 408 11.79 19.18 -22.11
N ALA A 409 11.53 19.47 -23.38
CA ALA A 409 11.84 18.62 -24.51
C ALA A 409 12.97 19.27 -25.32
N ASN A 410 13.90 18.47 -25.85
CA ASN A 410 14.98 18.95 -26.72
C ASN A 410 14.99 18.13 -28.01
N ASP A 411 14.31 18.63 -29.03
CA ASP A 411 14.18 17.97 -30.31
C ASP A 411 15.24 18.52 -31.31
N PRO A 412 15.94 17.68 -32.09
CA PRO A 412 16.93 18.14 -33.07
C PRO A 412 16.36 18.91 -34.28
N GLU A 413 15.09 18.68 -34.63
CA GLU A 413 14.38 19.28 -35.77
C GLU A 413 13.51 20.48 -35.34
N PHE A 414 12.81 20.36 -34.20
CA PHE A 414 11.89 21.38 -33.67
C PHE A 414 12.50 22.28 -32.57
N GLY A 415 13.68 21.93 -32.05
CA GLY A 415 14.42 22.69 -31.04
C GLY A 415 13.98 22.41 -29.60
N SER A 416 14.42 23.28 -28.68
CA SER A 416 14.10 23.15 -27.25
C SER A 416 12.74 23.77 -26.91
N ALA A 417 11.87 22.99 -26.28
CA ALA A 417 10.65 23.47 -25.63
C ALA A 417 10.78 23.36 -24.11
N THR A 418 10.18 24.30 -23.37
CA THR A 418 10.12 24.26 -21.90
C THR A 418 8.82 24.88 -21.39
N VAL A 419 8.13 24.15 -20.53
CA VAL A 419 6.95 24.58 -19.77
C VAL A 419 7.32 24.59 -18.29
N ALA A 420 6.89 25.60 -17.55
CA ALA A 420 6.89 25.59 -16.09
C ALA A 420 5.62 26.24 -15.53
N LEU A 421 5.11 25.65 -14.46
CA LEU A 421 3.98 26.11 -13.66
C LEU A 421 4.42 26.20 -12.19
N ARG A 422 4.02 27.25 -11.48
CA ARG A 422 4.30 27.43 -10.05
C ARG A 422 3.06 27.91 -9.34
N ALA A 423 2.52 27.09 -8.44
CA ALA A 423 1.42 27.46 -7.56
C ALA A 423 1.97 27.72 -6.16
N SER A 424 1.58 28.86 -5.57
CA SER A 424 2.03 29.25 -4.24
C SER A 424 0.98 30.03 -3.47
N ALA A 425 0.83 29.72 -2.19
CA ALA A 425 0.00 30.46 -1.24
C ALA A 425 0.66 30.47 0.15
N PRO A 426 0.58 31.56 0.92
CA PRO A 426 1.15 31.60 2.27
C PRO A 426 0.37 30.71 3.25
N ALA A 427 1.01 30.33 4.36
CA ALA A 427 0.32 29.70 5.48
C ALA A 427 -0.76 30.64 6.05
N GLY A 428 -1.86 30.07 6.53
CA GLY A 428 -3.08 30.79 6.91
C GLY A 428 -4.01 31.13 5.75
N THR A 429 -3.67 30.79 4.49
CA THR A 429 -4.61 30.89 3.37
C THR A 429 -5.79 29.96 3.62
N SER A 430 -7.00 30.50 3.59
CA SER A 430 -8.26 29.78 3.78
C SER A 430 -9.01 29.75 2.45
N ILE A 431 -9.43 28.55 2.05
CA ILE A 431 -10.23 28.27 0.85
C ILE A 431 -11.51 27.59 1.34
N THR A 432 -12.67 28.05 0.88
CA THR A 432 -13.97 27.48 1.28
C THR A 432 -14.76 27.11 0.05
N ASP A 433 -15.34 25.91 0.02
CA ASP A 433 -16.40 25.58 -0.94
C ASP A 433 -17.61 26.47 -0.62
N SER A 434 -18.00 27.31 -1.57
CA SER A 434 -19.16 28.20 -1.42
C SER A 434 -20.39 27.75 -2.21
N ASP A 435 -20.21 26.76 -3.09
CA ASP A 435 -21.20 26.09 -3.94
C ASP A 435 -20.39 25.19 -4.89
N LEU A 436 -20.93 24.01 -5.27
CA LEU A 436 -20.36 22.90 -6.10
C LEU A 436 -19.44 23.21 -7.32
N LEU A 437 -19.28 24.47 -7.71
CA LEU A 437 -18.43 24.94 -8.83
C LEU A 437 -17.53 26.14 -8.46
N SER A 438 -17.50 26.56 -7.19
CA SER A 438 -16.90 27.82 -6.73
C SER A 438 -16.17 27.69 -5.39
N GLU A 439 -14.85 27.53 -5.48
CA GLU A 439 -13.93 27.77 -4.36
C GLU A 439 -13.71 29.28 -4.16
N THR A 440 -13.73 29.74 -2.91
CA THR A 440 -13.41 31.13 -2.57
C THR A 440 -12.25 31.22 -1.59
N VAL A 441 -11.25 32.06 -1.92
CA VAL A 441 -10.16 32.40 -0.98
C VAL A 441 -10.73 33.38 0.04
N THR A 442 -11.02 32.93 1.25
CA THR A 442 -11.67 33.76 2.29
C THR A 442 -10.66 34.51 3.16
N ALA A 443 -9.47 33.96 3.39
CA ALA A 443 -8.45 34.57 4.24
C ALA A 443 -7.01 34.25 3.79
N GLY A 444 -6.04 34.96 4.38
CA GLY A 444 -4.60 34.65 4.36
C GLY A 444 -3.82 34.80 3.06
N GLY A 445 -4.49 34.78 1.90
CA GLY A 445 -3.87 34.81 0.57
C GLY A 445 -3.03 36.07 0.22
N PRO A 446 -2.55 36.17 -1.02
CA PRO A 446 -3.15 35.56 -2.20
C PRO A 446 -2.62 34.17 -2.57
N LEU A 447 -3.50 33.34 -3.13
CA LEU A 447 -3.11 32.20 -3.96
C LEU A 447 -2.62 32.72 -5.31
N SER A 448 -1.46 32.25 -5.77
CA SER A 448 -0.82 32.72 -7.01
C SER A 448 -0.41 31.55 -7.89
N LEU A 449 -0.72 31.63 -9.18
CA LEU A 449 -0.29 30.69 -10.22
C LEU A 449 0.53 31.45 -11.28
N ASN A 450 1.82 31.13 -11.37
CA ASN A 450 2.75 31.69 -12.35
C ASN A 450 3.07 30.62 -13.40
N TYR A 451 2.97 30.97 -14.69
CA TYR A 451 3.32 30.08 -15.80
C TYR A 451 4.35 30.72 -16.73
N SER A 452 5.19 29.87 -17.32
CA SER A 452 6.09 30.23 -18.41
C SER A 452 6.23 29.08 -19.41
N VAL A 453 5.98 29.37 -20.68
CA VAL A 453 6.18 28.48 -21.82
C VAL A 453 7.21 29.12 -22.76
N THR A 454 8.14 28.34 -23.27
CA THR A 454 9.14 28.75 -24.28
C THR A 454 9.31 27.64 -25.30
N SER A 455 9.40 27.99 -26.58
CA SER A 455 9.68 27.09 -27.70
C SER A 455 10.60 27.78 -28.70
N GLY A 456 11.01 27.08 -29.77
CA GLY A 456 11.72 27.70 -30.90
C GLY A 456 10.94 28.82 -31.61
N GLU A 457 9.62 28.90 -31.42
CA GLU A 457 8.74 29.91 -32.06
C GLU A 457 8.50 31.15 -31.17
N GLY A 458 8.74 31.07 -29.86
CA GLY A 458 8.55 32.21 -28.95
C GLY A 458 8.42 31.83 -27.47
N SER A 459 8.00 32.80 -26.66
CA SER A 459 7.79 32.62 -25.21
C SER A 459 6.53 33.33 -24.73
N ALA A 460 5.74 32.66 -23.88
CA ALA A 460 4.57 33.21 -23.23
C ALA A 460 4.64 32.98 -21.72
N ASN A 461 4.40 34.01 -20.91
CA ASN A 461 4.43 33.90 -19.46
C ASN A 461 3.35 34.79 -18.82
N GLY A 462 2.88 34.42 -17.63
CA GLY A 462 1.84 35.16 -16.94
C GLY A 462 1.70 34.79 -15.48
N LEU A 463 1.03 35.67 -14.74
CA LEU A 463 0.71 35.50 -13.32
C LEU A 463 -0.80 35.67 -13.14
N ILE A 464 -1.42 34.69 -12.50
CA ILE A 464 -2.79 34.72 -12.00
C ILE A 464 -2.70 34.82 -10.47
N THR A 465 -3.53 35.66 -9.85
CA THR A 465 -3.48 35.94 -8.41
C THR A 465 -4.91 36.09 -7.89
N LEU A 466 -5.29 35.23 -6.93
CA LEU A 466 -6.57 35.27 -6.24
C LEU A 466 -6.35 35.85 -4.83
N ALA A 467 -6.90 37.03 -4.58
CA ALA A 467 -6.85 37.71 -3.30
C ALA A 467 -7.99 37.24 -2.37
N PRO A 468 -7.88 37.45 -1.04
CA PRO A 468 -9.00 37.23 -0.12
C PRO A 468 -10.27 37.98 -0.56
N GLY A 469 -11.40 37.28 -0.58
CA GLY A 469 -12.69 37.80 -1.04
C GLY A 469 -12.81 37.95 -2.57
N SER A 470 -11.94 37.31 -3.36
CA SER A 470 -12.02 37.33 -4.83
C SER A 470 -12.36 35.96 -5.42
N CYS A 471 -13.22 35.99 -6.44
CA CYS A 471 -13.65 34.87 -7.25
C CYS A 471 -13.04 35.02 -8.66
N GLN A 472 -12.73 33.91 -9.35
CA GLN A 472 -12.39 33.98 -10.78
C GLN A 472 -13.55 33.46 -11.64
N ASN A 473 -14.10 34.34 -12.47
CA ASN A 473 -15.11 34.01 -13.47
C ASN A 473 -14.46 34.16 -14.85
N THR A 474 -14.18 33.01 -15.48
CA THR A 474 -13.28 32.93 -16.66
C THR A 474 -14.05 32.68 -17.96
N ALA A 475 -15.32 33.10 -18.03
CA ALA A 475 -16.23 32.86 -19.14
C ALA A 475 -15.97 33.69 -20.42
N SER A 476 -14.82 34.34 -20.60
CA SER A 476 -14.54 35.24 -21.74
C SER A 476 -13.06 35.44 -22.10
N ASN A 477 -12.37 34.39 -22.59
CA ASN A 477 -11.30 34.52 -23.63
C ASN A 477 -10.76 33.18 -24.21
N TYR A 478 -11.59 32.14 -24.33
CA TYR A 478 -11.21 30.79 -24.79
C TYR A 478 -10.44 30.67 -26.13
N LEU A 479 -10.47 31.71 -26.99
CA LEU A 479 -9.90 31.65 -28.34
C LEU A 479 -8.44 32.12 -28.46
N ASN A 480 -7.85 32.70 -27.40
CA ASN A 480 -6.50 33.30 -27.49
C ASN A 480 -5.47 32.79 -26.46
N ASN A 481 -5.87 32.03 -25.43
CA ASN A 481 -4.92 31.46 -24.46
C ASN A 481 -5.50 30.19 -23.80
N PRO A 482 -5.01 28.98 -24.15
CA PRO A 482 -5.57 27.72 -23.64
C PRO A 482 -5.29 27.46 -22.16
N LEU A 483 -4.41 28.25 -21.50
CA LEU A 483 -4.08 28.10 -20.08
C LEU A 483 -5.03 28.85 -19.13
N GLN A 484 -6.12 29.44 -19.64
CA GLN A 484 -7.15 30.12 -18.81
C GLN A 484 -8.41 29.25 -18.56
N GLY A 485 -8.35 27.95 -18.83
CA GLY A 485 -9.52 27.05 -18.83
C GLY A 485 -9.96 26.46 -17.48
N PHE A 486 -9.62 27.06 -16.33
CA PHE A 486 -9.93 26.49 -15.01
C PHE A 486 -10.53 27.53 -14.04
N ILE A 487 -11.44 27.06 -13.17
CA ILE A 487 -12.22 27.80 -12.16
C ILE A 487 -13.27 28.77 -12.77
N SER A 488 -14.51 28.67 -12.28
CA SER A 488 -15.70 29.31 -12.85
C SER A 488 -16.78 29.61 -11.79
N CYS A 489 -16.58 30.67 -11.01
CA CYS A 489 -17.62 31.18 -10.10
C CYS A 489 -18.77 31.84 -10.89
N GLN A 490 -20.03 31.63 -10.50
CA GLN A 490 -21.19 32.36 -11.04
C GLN A 490 -21.36 33.75 -10.40
#